data_AF-A0AAX2ZXE0-F1
#
_entry.id   AF-A0AAX2ZXE0-F1
#
_cell.length_a   1.000
_cell.length_b   1.000
_cell.length_c   1.000
_cell.angle_alpha   90.00
_cell.angle_beta   90.00
_cell.angle_gamma   90.00
#
_symmetry.space_group_name_H-M   'P 1'
#
loop_
_entity.id
_entity.type
_entity.pdbx_description
1 polymer ?
#
loop_
_entity_poly.entity_id
_entity_poly.type
_entity_poly.pdbx_seq_one_letter_code
_entity_poly.pdbx_strand_id
1 'polypeptide(L)'
;MRACLSSLRASDLDRLRRGTTLLTVPLVGDVVQVGIGGEFATTTITLSATASSVCVRRLDGKPLQVHIVDGWRDAADPGVATPVFDEPVEALVLERCGGRWVTDPGTRGRLADLDRFVGTLARFALAKQDRAVDQAVGAA
;
A
#
# COMPACT_ATOMS: atom_id res chain seq x y z
N MET A 1 0.58 -19.48 21.56
CA MET A 1 0.38 -19.38 20.11
C MET A 1 -0.61 -18.25 19.85
N ARG A 2 -0.17 -17.13 19.26
CA ARG A 2 -1.09 -16.08 18.80
C ARG A 2 -1.88 -16.68 17.63
N ALA A 3 -3.19 -16.76 17.73
CA ALA A 3 -4.01 -17.17 16.60
C ALA A 3 -3.83 -16.11 15.49
N CYS A 4 -3.26 -16.52 14.34
CA CYS A 4 -3.09 -15.64 13.19
C CYS A 4 -4.47 -15.44 12.53
N LEU A 5 -5.31 -14.56 13.08
CA LEU A 5 -6.75 -14.55 12.79
C LEU A 5 -7.13 -14.01 11.40
N SER A 6 -6.22 -13.34 10.68
CA SER A 6 -6.48 -12.84 9.32
C SER A 6 -5.20 -12.78 8.50
N SER A 7 -4.98 -13.74 7.59
CA SER A 7 -3.81 -13.74 6.70
C SER A 7 -4.12 -13.11 5.35
N LEU A 8 -3.24 -12.23 4.90
CA LEU A 8 -3.23 -11.70 3.52
C LEU A 8 -2.62 -12.71 2.55
N ARG A 9 -3.09 -12.69 1.30
CA ARG A 9 -2.59 -13.53 0.20
C ARG A 9 -1.43 -12.89 -0.56
N ALA A 10 -1.07 -11.65 -0.24
CA ALA A 10 -0.09 -10.83 -0.94
C ALA A 10 1.33 -11.44 -1.00
N SER A 11 1.53 -12.45 -1.84
CA SER A 11 2.79 -13.15 -2.09
C SER A 11 3.89 -12.23 -2.64
N ASP A 12 3.50 -11.14 -3.30
CA ASP A 12 4.44 -10.12 -3.77
C ASP A 12 5.17 -9.42 -2.62
N LEU A 13 4.65 -9.45 -1.38
CA LEU A 13 5.37 -8.93 -0.21
C LEU A 13 6.66 -9.71 0.06
N ASP A 14 6.69 -11.03 -0.18
CA ASP A 14 7.88 -11.85 0.04
C ASP A 14 9.00 -11.53 -0.97
N ARG A 15 8.65 -10.86 -2.08
CA ARG A 15 9.60 -10.48 -3.13
C ARG A 15 10.21 -9.10 -2.91
N LEU A 16 9.66 -8.30 -1.99
CA LEU A 16 10.15 -6.97 -1.72
C LEU A 16 11.59 -7.02 -1.22
N ARG A 17 12.44 -6.16 -1.79
CA ARG A 17 13.77 -5.92 -1.24
C ARG A 17 13.63 -5.15 0.07
N ARG A 18 14.49 -5.49 1.04
CA ARG A 18 14.55 -4.81 2.34
C ARG A 18 14.94 -3.34 2.15
N GLY A 19 14.44 -2.49 3.04
CA GLY A 19 14.65 -1.05 3.01
C GLY A 19 13.36 -0.28 2.75
N THR A 20 13.49 1.00 2.41
CA THR A 20 12.34 1.90 2.21
C THR A 20 12.18 2.27 0.74
N THR A 21 10.97 2.07 0.22
CA THR A 21 10.56 2.49 -1.11
C THR A 21 9.56 3.63 -0.97
N LEU A 22 9.82 4.75 -1.65
CA LEU A 22 8.90 5.89 -1.69
C LEU A 22 7.95 5.73 -2.86
N LEU A 23 6.64 5.85 -2.66
CA LEU A 23 5.64 5.80 -3.73
C LEU A 23 4.87 7.13 -3.75
N THR A 24 4.83 7.76 -4.92
CA THR A 24 3.99 8.93 -5.17
C THR A 24 2.62 8.45 -5.59
N VAL A 25 1.58 8.91 -4.89
CA VAL A 25 0.20 8.42 -5.08
C VAL A 25 -0.78 9.59 -5.17
N PRO A 26 -1.86 9.47 -5.96
CA PRO A 26 -2.91 10.48 -6.02
C PRO A 26 -3.58 10.71 -4.67
N LEU A 27 -3.91 11.97 -4.37
CA LEU A 27 -4.53 12.43 -3.13
C LEU A 27 -5.75 13.29 -3.45
N VAL A 28 -6.92 12.89 -2.94
CA VAL A 28 -8.18 13.64 -3.08
C VAL A 28 -8.80 13.77 -1.70
N GLY A 29 -9.03 14.99 -1.22
CA GLY A 29 -9.64 15.23 0.09
C GLY A 29 -8.85 14.61 1.26
N ASP A 30 -7.51 14.61 1.17
CA ASP A 30 -6.60 13.95 2.13
C ASP A 30 -6.69 12.41 2.17
N VAL A 31 -7.38 11.80 1.20
CA VAL A 31 -7.49 10.35 1.01
C VAL A 31 -6.69 9.90 -0.22
N VAL A 32 -5.83 8.90 -0.04
CA VAL A 32 -5.09 8.28 -1.14
C VAL A 32 -6.04 7.51 -2.03
N GLN A 33 -5.97 7.75 -3.34
CA GLN A 33 -6.84 7.09 -4.32
C GLN A 33 -6.05 6.03 -5.10
N VAL A 34 -6.59 4.82 -5.15
CA VAL A 34 -6.04 3.71 -5.94
C VAL A 34 -7.01 3.38 -7.07
N GLY A 35 -6.50 3.30 -8.30
CA GLY A 35 -7.32 2.97 -9.48
C GLY A 35 -7.82 4.16 -10.28
N ILE A 36 -7.39 5.38 -9.94
CA ILE A 36 -7.70 6.60 -10.71
C ILE A 36 -6.56 6.97 -11.67
N GLY A 37 -6.89 7.73 -12.71
CA GLY A 37 -5.93 8.28 -13.68
C GLY A 37 -6.24 9.73 -14.03
N GLY A 38 -5.20 10.48 -14.40
CA GLY A 38 -5.28 11.93 -14.67
C GLY A 38 -4.35 12.74 -13.75
N GLU A 39 -4.46 14.06 -13.84
CA GLU A 39 -3.67 15.00 -13.03
C GLU A 39 -4.38 15.27 -11.70
N PHE A 40 -3.78 14.83 -10.60
CA PHE A 40 -4.26 15.05 -9.24
C PHE A 40 -3.14 15.58 -8.36
N ALA A 41 -3.50 16.27 -7.28
CA ALA A 41 -2.56 16.47 -6.19
C ALA A 41 -2.03 15.09 -5.73
N THR A 42 -0.77 15.03 -5.34
CA THR A 42 -0.13 13.78 -4.91
C THR A 42 0.42 13.90 -3.50
N THR A 43 0.50 12.78 -2.81
CA THR A 43 1.33 12.63 -1.61
C THR A 43 2.37 11.53 -1.82
N THR A 44 3.32 11.43 -0.89
CA THR A 44 4.28 10.33 -0.86
C THR A 44 3.96 9.41 0.32
N ILE A 45 3.84 8.12 0.04
CA ILE A 45 3.82 7.09 1.07
C ILE A 45 5.16 6.38 1.11
N THR A 46 5.59 6.00 2.30
CA THR A 46 6.77 5.18 2.52
C THR A 46 6.34 3.73 2.71
N LEU A 47 6.92 2.82 1.94
CA LEU A 47 6.83 1.38 2.18
C LEU A 47 8.18 0.89 2.69
N SER A 48 8.25 0.54 3.97
CA SER A 48 9.45 0.01 4.61
C SER A 48 9.32 -1.48 4.83
N ALA A 49 10.21 -2.27 4.23
CA ALA A 49 10.22 -3.72 4.33
C ALA A 49 11.45 -4.22 5.09
N THR A 50 11.22 -5.14 6.03
CA THR A 50 12.24 -5.93 6.74
C THR A 50 12.05 -7.42 6.43
N ALA A 51 12.82 -8.29 7.10
CA ALA A 51 12.64 -9.73 6.96
C ALA A 51 11.30 -10.25 7.54
N SER A 52 10.67 -9.49 8.44
CA SER A 52 9.50 -9.94 9.20
C SER A 52 8.40 -8.91 9.34
N SER A 53 8.58 -7.71 8.80
CA SER A 53 7.58 -6.64 8.84
C SER A 53 7.55 -5.83 7.56
N VAL A 54 6.37 -5.33 7.22
CA VAL A 54 6.17 -4.28 6.21
C VAL A 54 5.35 -3.17 6.85
N CYS A 55 5.83 -1.93 6.73
CA CYS A 55 5.16 -0.75 7.27
C CYS A 55 4.87 0.23 6.14
N VAL A 56 3.62 0.67 6.05
CA VAL A 56 3.16 1.68 5.10
C VAL A 56 2.59 2.86 5.86
N ARG A 57 3.10 4.06 5.59
CA ARG A 57 2.61 5.32 6.17
C ARG A 57 2.82 6.47 5.21
N ARG A 58 2.16 7.59 5.44
CA ARG A 58 2.45 8.83 4.70
C ARG A 58 3.77 9.43 5.17
N LEU A 59 4.53 9.99 4.23
CA LEU A 59 5.80 10.64 4.53
C LEU A 59 5.60 11.97 5.27
N ASP A 60 4.49 12.65 5.03
CA ASP A 60 4.12 13.92 5.66
C ASP A 60 3.64 13.77 7.12
N GLY A 61 3.58 12.53 7.64
CA GLY A 61 3.18 12.23 9.02
C GLY A 61 1.68 12.34 9.28
N LYS A 62 0.85 12.58 8.26
CA LYS A 62 -0.61 12.54 8.42
C LYS A 62 -1.14 11.10 8.46
N PRO A 63 -2.33 10.87 9.04
CA PRO A 63 -3.00 9.59 8.96
C PRO A 63 -3.21 9.14 7.51
N LEU A 64 -2.99 7.85 7.27
CA LEU A 64 -3.23 7.18 6.00
C LEU A 64 -4.69 6.74 5.93
N GLN A 65 -5.45 7.35 5.03
CA GLN A 65 -6.72 6.79 4.54
C GLN A 65 -6.62 6.49 3.06
N VAL A 66 -7.23 5.39 2.63
CA VAL A 66 -7.13 4.88 1.26
C VAL A 66 -8.49 4.46 0.75
N HIS A 67 -8.85 4.92 -0.44
CA HIS A 67 -9.98 4.41 -1.18
C HIS A 67 -9.49 3.66 -2.43
N ILE A 68 -10.09 2.50 -2.69
CA ILE A 68 -9.97 1.79 -3.96
C ILE A 68 -11.15 2.23 -4.83
N VAL A 69 -10.84 2.77 -6.00
CA VAL A 69 -11.83 3.27 -6.95
C VAL A 69 -12.03 2.24 -8.05
N ASP A 70 -13.28 1.77 -8.16
CA ASP A 70 -13.71 0.86 -9.22
C ASP A 70 -14.53 1.61 -10.27
N GLY A 71 -14.26 1.30 -11.55
CA GLY A 71 -15.00 1.90 -12.66
C GLY A 71 -14.64 3.35 -12.99
N TRP A 72 -13.47 3.84 -12.53
CA TRP A 72 -12.97 5.17 -12.89
C TRP A 72 -12.89 5.34 -14.41
N ARG A 73 -13.45 6.43 -14.93
CA ARG A 73 -13.26 6.87 -16.32
C ARG A 73 -12.58 8.22 -16.41
N ASP A 74 -13.14 9.22 -15.73
CA ASP A 74 -12.60 10.58 -15.64
C ASP A 74 -13.17 11.32 -14.41
N ALA A 75 -12.85 12.60 -14.26
CA ALA A 75 -13.30 13.39 -13.12
C ALA A 75 -14.82 13.65 -13.09
N ALA A 76 -15.51 13.58 -14.23
CA ALA A 76 -16.96 13.72 -14.32
C ALA A 76 -17.68 12.37 -14.11
N ASP A 77 -17.01 11.25 -14.36
CA ASP A 77 -17.48 9.88 -14.08
C ASP A 77 -16.48 9.11 -13.19
N PRO A 78 -16.45 9.41 -11.88
CA PRO A 78 -15.39 8.95 -10.97
C PRO A 78 -15.56 7.50 -10.48
N GLY A 79 -16.63 6.80 -10.83
CA GLY A 79 -16.89 5.43 -10.35
C GLY A 79 -17.22 5.33 -8.85
N VAL A 80 -16.91 4.18 -8.24
CA VAL A 80 -17.22 3.88 -6.83
C VAL A 80 -15.93 3.81 -6.00
N ALA A 81 -15.83 4.67 -5.00
CA ALA A 81 -14.72 4.67 -4.05
C ALA A 81 -15.07 3.87 -2.79
N THR A 82 -14.32 2.80 -2.51
CA THR A 82 -14.49 1.94 -1.33
C THR A 82 -13.34 2.15 -0.35
N PRO A 83 -13.60 2.47 0.93
CA PRO A 83 -12.55 2.62 1.93
C PRO A 83 -11.87 1.30 2.27
N VAL A 84 -10.55 1.34 2.38
CA VAL A 84 -9.73 0.19 2.80
C VAL A 84 -9.71 0.06 4.32
N PHE A 85 -9.64 1.19 5.03
CA PHE A 85 -9.69 1.26 6.48
C PHE A 85 -11.02 1.87 6.92
N ASP A 86 -11.60 1.32 7.98
CA ASP A 86 -12.82 1.88 8.59
C ASP A 86 -12.57 3.31 9.11
N GLU A 87 -11.37 3.55 9.64
CA GLU A 87 -10.87 4.84 10.11
C GLU A 87 -9.43 5.08 9.59
N PRO A 88 -9.00 6.34 9.40
CA PRO A 88 -7.61 6.64 9.03
C PRO A 88 -6.62 6.05 10.04
N VAL A 89 -5.51 5.47 9.55
CA VAL A 89 -4.48 4.82 10.38
C VAL A 89 -3.16 5.56 10.29
N GLU A 90 -2.43 5.69 11.40
CA GLU A 90 -1.08 6.29 11.40
C GLU A 90 -0.11 5.50 10.51
N ALA A 91 -0.20 4.18 10.56
CA ALA A 91 0.54 3.27 9.71
C ALA A 91 -0.21 1.95 9.56
N LEU A 92 -0.18 1.38 8.35
CA LEU A 92 -0.50 -0.03 8.14
C LEU A 92 0.75 -0.85 8.41
N VAL A 93 0.72 -1.68 9.44
CA VAL A 93 1.80 -2.60 9.79
C VAL A 93 1.37 -4.04 9.51
N LEU A 94 2.19 -4.73 8.74
CA LEU A 94 2.06 -6.16 8.45
C LEU A 94 3.21 -6.89 9.12
N GLU A 95 2.91 -7.96 9.85
CA GLU A 95 3.90 -8.81 10.51
C GLU A 95 3.82 -10.24 10.00
N ARG A 96 4.94 -10.96 10.14
CA ARG A 96 5.01 -12.38 9.76
C ARG A 96 4.55 -13.27 10.91
N CYS A 97 3.45 -13.99 10.72
CA CYS A 97 2.88 -14.96 11.66
C CYS A 97 2.75 -16.32 10.96
N GLY A 98 3.54 -17.32 11.36
CA GLY A 98 3.46 -18.67 10.79
C GLY A 98 3.68 -18.74 9.27
N GLY A 99 4.60 -17.91 8.75
CA GLY A 99 4.87 -17.81 7.31
C GLY A 99 3.86 -17.00 6.50
N ARG A 100 2.87 -16.38 7.16
CA ARG A 100 1.86 -15.53 6.52
C ARG A 100 1.98 -14.08 6.98
N TRP A 101 1.56 -13.15 6.14
CA TRP A 101 1.44 -11.74 6.48
C TRP A 101 0.10 -11.49 7.18
N VAL A 102 0.15 -10.86 8.35
CA VAL A 102 -1.03 -10.48 9.14
C VAL A 102 -0.98 -8.99 9.45
N THR A 103 -2.15 -8.35 9.51
CA THR A 103 -2.26 -6.94 9.92
C THR A 103 -2.17 -6.82 11.45
N ASP A 104 -1.71 -5.68 11.94
CA ASP A 104 -1.83 -5.33 13.35
C ASP A 104 -3.31 -5.32 13.82
N PRO A 105 -3.64 -5.74 15.06
CA PRO A 105 -5.03 -5.76 15.56
C PRO A 105 -5.73 -4.40 15.58
N GLY A 106 -4.99 -3.29 15.57
CA GLY A 106 -5.54 -1.94 15.48
C GLY A 106 -6.06 -1.57 14.09
N THR A 107 -5.66 -2.31 13.06
CA THR A 107 -6.14 -2.06 11.68
C THR A 107 -7.53 -2.67 11.50
N ARG A 108 -8.53 -1.82 11.27
CA ARG A 108 -9.90 -2.23 10.97
C ARG A 108 -10.26 -1.92 9.53
N GLY A 109 -10.93 -2.86 8.88
CA GLY A 109 -11.30 -2.79 7.47
C GLY A 109 -11.67 -4.16 6.93
N ARG A 110 -12.27 -4.20 5.74
CA ARG A 110 -12.57 -5.46 5.07
C ARG A 110 -11.27 -6.10 4.58
N LEU A 111 -11.02 -7.35 4.98
CA LEU A 111 -9.78 -8.07 4.63
C LEU A 111 -9.53 -8.13 3.11
N ALA A 112 -10.58 -8.23 2.30
CA ALA A 112 -10.47 -8.25 0.84
C ALA A 112 -9.94 -6.92 0.27
N ASP A 113 -10.38 -5.79 0.83
CA ASP A 113 -9.96 -4.46 0.38
C ASP A 113 -8.52 -4.16 0.84
N LEU A 114 -8.17 -4.60 2.05
CA LEU A 114 -6.79 -4.61 2.55
C LEU A 114 -5.86 -5.44 1.66
N ASP A 115 -6.25 -6.67 1.31
CA ASP A 115 -5.45 -7.55 0.45
C ASP A 115 -5.24 -6.93 -0.95
N ARG A 116 -6.30 -6.36 -1.53
CA ARG A 116 -6.23 -5.67 -2.83
C ARG A 116 -5.31 -4.45 -2.78
N PHE A 117 -5.40 -3.64 -1.73
CA PHE A 117 -4.53 -2.48 -1.52
C PHE A 117 -3.07 -2.91 -1.38
N VAL A 118 -2.80 -3.85 -0.48
CA VAL A 118 -1.44 -4.36 -0.20
C VAL A 118 -0.82 -5.00 -1.45
N GLY A 119 -1.58 -5.81 -2.19
CA GLY A 119 -1.11 -6.40 -3.44
C GLY A 119 -0.84 -5.36 -4.53
N THR A 120 -1.57 -4.25 -4.54
CA THR A 120 -1.31 -3.13 -5.47
C THR A 120 -0.03 -2.37 -5.09
N LEU A 121 0.14 -2.06 -3.80
CA LEU A 121 1.35 -1.43 -3.29
C LEU A 121 2.60 -2.28 -3.54
N ALA A 122 2.53 -3.58 -3.25
CA ALA A 122 3.66 -4.48 -3.43
C ALA A 122 4.13 -4.50 -4.89
N ARG A 123 3.19 -4.60 -5.85
CA ARG A 123 3.52 -4.55 -7.28
C ARG A 123 4.16 -3.22 -7.71
N PHE A 124 3.65 -2.08 -7.23
CA PHE A 124 4.25 -0.79 -7.53
C PHE A 124 5.64 -0.61 -6.89
N ALA A 125 5.82 -1.08 -5.66
CA ALA A 125 7.12 -1.06 -5.01
C ALA A 125 8.14 -1.94 -5.75
N LEU A 126 7.76 -3.16 -6.14
CA LEU A 126 8.61 -4.03 -6.95
C LEU A 126 9.00 -3.39 -8.27
N ALA A 127 8.03 -2.88 -9.03
CA ALA A 127 8.30 -2.19 -10.30
C ALA A 127 9.25 -0.99 -10.12
N LYS A 128 9.16 -0.27 -9.00
CA LYS A 128 10.07 0.84 -8.68
C LYS A 128 11.46 0.35 -8.26
N GLN A 129 11.55 -0.70 -7.45
CA GLN A 129 12.81 -1.31 -7.03
C GLN A 129 13.58 -1.89 -8.21
N ASP A 130 12.90 -2.53 -9.15
CA ASP A 130 13.53 -3.10 -10.34
C ASP A 130 14.09 -1.99 -11.25
N ARG A 131 13.32 -0.92 -11.50
CA ARG A 131 13.82 0.24 -12.27
C ARG A 131 15.02 0.94 -11.62
N ALA A 132 15.05 1.04 -10.29
CA ALA A 132 16.17 1.66 -9.58
C ALA A 132 17.46 0.84 -9.76
N VAL A 133 17.35 -0.49 -9.90
CA VAL A 133 18.49 -1.38 -10.13
C VAL A 133 18.99 -1.22 -11.55
N ASP A 134 18.11 -1.19 -12.54
CA ASP A 134 18.49 -0.96 -13.93
C ASP A 134 19.22 0.39 -14.09
N GLN A 135 18.76 1.43 -13.40
CA GLN A 135 19.41 2.75 -13.37
C GLN A 135 20.78 2.73 -12.68
N ALA A 136 20.96 1.92 -11.64
CA ALA A 136 22.24 1.78 -10.96
C ALA A 136 23.26 0.97 -11.79
N VAL A 137 22.81 0.00 -12.59
CA VAL A 137 23.67 -0.82 -13.46
C VAL A 137 24.07 -0.08 -14.74
N GLY A 138 23.22 0.80 -15.28
CA GLY A 138 23.53 1.60 -16.46
C GLY A 138 24.45 2.81 -16.23
N ALA A 139 24.81 3.09 -14.97
CA ALA A 139 25.64 4.23 -14.57
C ALA A 139 27.06 3.83 -14.11
N ALA A 140 27.43 2.55 -14.27
CA ALA A 140 28.72 1.98 -13.85
C ALA A 140 29.66 1.72 -15.03
#